data_AF-B8BHA1-F1
#
_entry.id   AF-B8BHA1-F1
#
_cell.length_a   1.000
_cell.length_b   1.000
_cell.length_c   1.000
_cell.angle_alpha   90.00
_cell.angle_beta   90.00
_cell.angle_gamma   90.00
#
_symmetry.space_group_name_H-M   'P 1'
#
loop_
_entity.id
_entity.type
_entity.pdbx_description
1 polymer ?
#
loop_
_entity_poly.entity_id
_entity_poly.type
_entity_poly.pdbx_seq_one_letter_code
_entity_poly.pdbx_strand_id
1 'polypeptide(L)'
;MTATEACWRIFTFPLHYQEPSVQRLFFHVENEQQVIFPDSTDLQEIIRHPRSGVTMFTEWMETNKKHEDARELTYSEFPTKWTWVNKVKKWVRRKGRKKIGRIYNAHPASGERYYLRVILNTAKGCTTFEDIRTVNGFVHSSYKSACHALGFLNDDNEWIECIKEASCWASGIELRQLFATILCHCEVTDPKSLWESIWEELSKDIQHTQSWLLNFPASCLTPSHKRKCALIEIEKNMRQAGKSLK
;
A
#
# COMPACT_ATOMS: atom_id res chain seq x y z
N MET A 1 -23.53 -32.65 7.10
CA MET A 1 -23.53 -32.39 8.56
C MET A 1 -23.33 -33.73 9.24
N THR A 2 -22.28 -33.90 10.03
CA THR A 2 -22.04 -35.19 10.72
C THR A 2 -22.97 -35.33 11.92
N ALA A 3 -23.28 -36.56 12.34
CA ALA A 3 -24.12 -36.80 13.52
C ALA A 3 -23.57 -36.11 14.79
N THR A 4 -22.24 -36.00 14.89
CA THR A 4 -21.54 -35.31 15.98
C THR A 4 -21.82 -33.80 15.99
N GLU A 5 -21.83 -33.14 14.83
CA GLU A 5 -22.13 -31.71 14.71
C GLU A 5 -23.61 -31.41 15.06
N ALA A 6 -24.52 -32.32 14.69
CA ALA A 6 -25.94 -32.22 15.02
C ALA A 6 -26.19 -32.34 16.53
N CYS A 7 -25.57 -33.30 17.22
CA CYS A 7 -25.66 -33.41 18.68
C CYS A 7 -25.10 -32.17 19.39
N TRP A 8 -23.97 -31.61 18.94
CA TRP A 8 -23.42 -30.39 19.52
C TRP A 8 -24.34 -29.18 19.39
N ARG A 9 -25.05 -29.05 18.25
CA ARG A 9 -26.07 -28.02 18.05
C ARG A 9 -27.28 -28.24 18.95
N ILE A 10 -27.79 -29.47 19.06
CA ILE A 10 -28.96 -29.82 19.89
C ILE A 10 -28.69 -29.54 21.37
N PHE A 11 -27.50 -29.88 21.86
CA PHE A 11 -27.11 -29.67 23.26
C PHE A 11 -26.49 -28.29 23.52
N THR A 12 -26.46 -27.40 22.53
CA THR A 12 -25.91 -26.03 22.63
C THR A 12 -24.45 -26.00 23.12
N PHE A 13 -23.66 -27.03 22.78
CA PHE A 13 -22.24 -27.04 23.09
C PHE A 13 -21.49 -26.04 22.20
N PRO A 14 -20.47 -25.34 22.72
CA PRO A 14 -19.72 -24.34 21.95
C PRO A 14 -18.91 -24.97 20.82
N LEU A 15 -19.48 -25.01 19.60
CA LEU A 15 -18.93 -25.67 18.40
C LEU A 15 -17.51 -25.26 18.00
N HIS A 16 -17.11 -24.04 18.32
CA HIS A 16 -15.76 -23.55 18.06
C HIS A 16 -15.24 -22.76 19.27
N TYR A 17 -14.16 -23.24 19.86
CA TYR A 17 -13.36 -22.49 20.80
C TYR A 17 -12.06 -22.08 20.10
N GLN A 18 -11.85 -20.78 19.89
CA GLN A 18 -10.57 -20.25 19.43
C GLN A 18 -9.84 -19.65 20.64
N GLU A 19 -8.75 -20.30 21.04
CA GLU A 19 -7.84 -19.78 22.05
C GLU A 19 -6.51 -19.41 21.40
N PRO A 20 -6.09 -18.13 21.47
CA PRO A 20 -6.82 -16.98 22.02
C PRO A 20 -7.96 -16.49 21.11
N SER A 21 -8.98 -15.85 21.69
CA SER A 21 -10.10 -15.32 20.90
C SER A 21 -9.65 -14.20 19.96
N VAL A 22 -10.18 -14.17 18.74
CA VAL A 22 -9.86 -13.18 17.72
C VAL A 22 -10.87 -12.01 17.75
N GLN A 23 -10.37 -10.78 17.78
CA GLN A 23 -11.17 -9.56 17.66
C GLN A 23 -10.94 -8.92 16.29
N ARG A 24 -12.00 -8.83 15.48
CA ARG A 24 -11.95 -8.15 14.18
C ARG A 24 -11.92 -6.65 14.38
N LEU A 25 -10.97 -5.98 13.74
CA LEU A 25 -10.73 -4.54 13.85
C LEU A 25 -11.06 -3.88 12.52
N PHE A 26 -12.09 -3.04 12.51
CA PHE A 26 -12.48 -2.25 11.36
C PHE A 26 -11.71 -0.93 11.36
N PHE A 27 -11.39 -0.45 10.16
CA PHE A 27 -10.72 0.82 9.93
C PHE A 27 -11.32 1.47 8.68
N HIS A 28 -11.02 2.75 8.52
CA HIS A 28 -11.50 3.57 7.41
C HIS A 28 -10.51 4.71 7.18
N VAL A 29 -10.56 5.31 5.99
CA VAL A 29 -9.85 6.56 5.72
C VAL A 29 -10.52 7.68 6.52
N GLU A 30 -9.81 8.80 6.72
CA GLU A 30 -10.36 9.98 7.37
C GLU A 30 -11.69 10.39 6.74
N ASN A 31 -12.71 10.62 7.56
CA ASN A 31 -14.08 10.97 7.16
C ASN A 31 -14.84 9.91 6.34
N GLU A 32 -14.29 8.72 6.08
CA GLU A 32 -14.97 7.61 5.39
C GLU A 32 -15.55 6.55 6.35
N GLN A 33 -15.96 6.98 7.54
CA GLN A 33 -16.52 6.07 8.54
C GLN A 33 -17.93 5.60 8.15
N GLN A 34 -18.12 4.28 8.11
CA GLN A 34 -19.44 3.71 7.89
C GLN A 34 -20.28 3.84 9.17
N VAL A 35 -21.39 4.57 9.09
CA VAL A 35 -22.38 4.66 10.16
C VAL A 35 -23.63 3.91 9.73
N ILE A 36 -24.02 2.89 10.49
CA ILE A 36 -25.21 2.08 10.22
C ILE A 36 -26.32 2.57 11.15
N PHE A 37 -27.45 2.95 10.56
CA PHE A 37 -28.64 3.37 11.28
C PHE A 37 -29.72 2.31 11.11
N PRO A 38 -30.36 1.84 12.20
CA PRO A 38 -31.56 1.03 12.09
C PRO A 38 -32.68 1.82 11.41
N ASP A 39 -33.47 1.17 10.55
CA ASP A 39 -34.59 1.80 9.83
C ASP A 39 -35.64 2.42 10.76
N SER A 40 -35.67 1.99 12.03
CA SER A 40 -36.61 2.45 13.05
C SER A 40 -36.14 3.68 13.84
N THR A 41 -34.97 4.24 13.54
CA THR A 41 -34.39 5.35 14.33
C THR A 41 -34.62 6.69 13.63
N ASP A 42 -35.11 7.69 14.38
CA ASP A 42 -35.33 9.04 13.87
C ASP A 42 -33.99 9.74 13.53
N LEU A 43 -33.96 10.40 12.37
CA LEU A 43 -32.79 11.13 11.87
C LEU A 43 -32.36 12.25 12.83
N GLN A 44 -33.31 12.89 13.53
CA GLN A 44 -32.99 13.93 14.52
C GLN A 44 -32.31 13.33 15.77
N GLU A 45 -32.72 12.15 16.22
CA GLU A 45 -32.05 11.46 17.33
C GLU A 45 -30.64 10.97 16.95
N ILE A 46 -30.45 10.57 15.69
CA ILE A 46 -29.16 10.17 15.12
C ILE A 46 -28.15 11.31 15.13
N ILE A 47 -28.56 12.49 14.65
CA ILE A 47 -27.71 13.70 14.60
C ILE A 47 -27.38 14.17 16.02
N ARG A 48 -28.35 14.05 16.95
CA ARG A 48 -28.16 14.43 18.36
C ARG A 48 -27.30 13.45 19.15
N HIS A 49 -27.09 12.22 18.65
CA HIS A 49 -26.22 11.24 19.32
C HIS A 49 -24.74 11.55 19.03
N PRO A 50 -23.96 12.09 19.99
CA PRO A 50 -22.58 12.53 19.74
C PRO A 50 -21.63 11.35 19.45
N ARG A 51 -22.10 10.12 19.64
CA ARG A 51 -21.32 8.88 19.55
C ARG A 51 -21.59 8.05 18.30
N SER A 52 -22.51 8.48 17.43
CA SER A 52 -22.85 7.74 16.21
C SER A 52 -21.64 7.52 15.29
N GLY A 53 -20.68 8.46 15.28
CA GLY A 53 -19.44 8.37 14.51
C GLY A 53 -18.25 7.74 15.23
N VAL A 54 -18.37 7.33 16.50
CA VAL A 54 -17.21 6.77 17.24
C VAL A 54 -17.00 5.32 16.84
N THR A 55 -15.89 5.05 16.19
CA THR A 55 -15.48 3.71 15.77
C THR A 55 -14.40 3.17 16.72
N MET A 56 -14.14 1.86 16.65
CA MET A 56 -13.00 1.26 17.35
C MET A 56 -11.67 1.91 16.96
N PHE A 57 -11.60 2.39 15.71
CA PHE A 57 -10.40 2.97 15.12
C PHE A 57 -10.19 4.42 15.57
N THR A 58 -11.23 5.25 15.58
CA THR A 58 -11.11 6.63 16.09
C THR A 58 -10.89 6.63 17.61
N GLU A 59 -11.56 5.74 18.34
CA GLU A 59 -11.34 5.64 19.78
C GLU A 59 -9.96 5.09 20.15
N TRP A 60 -9.31 4.31 19.28
CA TRP A 60 -7.91 3.89 19.49
C TRP A 60 -6.98 5.11 19.54
N MET A 61 -7.12 6.03 18.59
CA MET A 61 -6.39 7.30 18.56
C MET A 61 -6.70 8.16 19.80
N GLU A 62 -7.97 8.25 20.18
CA GLU A 62 -8.39 8.95 21.40
C GLU A 62 -7.87 8.32 22.70
N THR A 63 -7.64 7.02 22.72
CA THR A 63 -7.06 6.30 23.85
C THR A 63 -5.56 6.56 23.93
N ASN A 64 -4.86 6.60 22.79
CA ASN A 64 -3.44 6.95 22.70
C ASN A 64 -3.16 8.37 23.20
N LYS A 65 -4.10 9.32 23.02
CA LYS A 65 -3.99 10.66 23.62
C LYS A 65 -3.95 10.62 25.15
N LYS A 66 -4.80 9.78 25.74
CA LYS A 66 -5.07 9.74 27.19
C LYS A 66 -4.13 8.83 27.99
N HIS A 67 -3.54 7.82 27.35
CA HIS A 67 -2.77 6.78 28.02
C HIS A 67 -1.43 6.54 27.31
N GLU A 68 -0.32 6.69 28.02
CA GLU A 68 1.02 6.58 27.44
C GLU A 68 1.36 5.16 26.99
N ASP A 69 1.00 4.15 27.79
CA ASP A 69 1.28 2.76 27.47
C ASP A 69 0.35 2.17 26.38
N ALA A 70 -0.75 2.86 26.05
CA ALA A 70 -1.50 2.58 24.83
C ALA A 70 -0.65 2.85 23.58
N ARG A 71 0.28 3.82 23.68
CA ARG A 71 1.16 4.21 22.57
C ARG A 71 2.22 3.18 22.21
N GLU A 72 2.44 2.17 23.05
CA GLU A 72 3.36 1.06 22.78
C GLU A 72 2.79 0.01 21.81
N LEU A 73 1.47 0.05 21.58
CA LEU A 73 0.74 -0.97 20.85
C LEU A 73 0.34 -0.47 19.46
N THR A 74 0.49 -1.34 18.47
CA THR A 74 -0.14 -1.12 17.17
C THR A 74 -1.65 -1.28 17.26
N TYR A 75 -2.38 -0.85 16.24
CA TYR A 75 -3.82 -1.08 16.19
C TYR A 75 -4.15 -2.57 16.25
N SER A 76 -3.38 -3.42 15.55
CA SER A 76 -3.55 -4.88 15.55
C SER A 76 -3.30 -5.53 16.92
N GLU A 77 -2.35 -5.00 17.70
CA GLU A 77 -1.99 -5.49 19.02
C GLU A 77 -2.88 -4.91 20.12
N PHE A 78 -3.65 -3.86 19.85
CA PHE A 78 -4.43 -3.15 20.85
C PHE A 78 -5.35 -4.06 21.69
N PRO A 79 -6.06 -5.05 21.10
CA PRO A 79 -6.90 -5.97 21.85
C PRO A 79 -6.15 -6.86 22.85
N THR A 80 -4.81 -6.92 22.81
CA THR A 80 -4.01 -7.68 23.78
C THR A 80 -4.07 -7.06 25.18
N LYS A 81 -4.04 -5.72 25.30
CA LYS A 81 -4.12 -4.99 26.58
C LYS A 81 -5.44 -4.22 26.78
N TRP A 82 -6.23 -4.01 25.72
CA TRP A 82 -7.47 -3.24 25.77
C TRP A 82 -8.68 -4.06 25.32
N THR A 83 -9.85 -3.75 25.87
CA THR A 83 -11.14 -4.38 25.51
C THR A 83 -12.11 -3.32 25.03
N TRP A 84 -12.72 -3.56 23.87
CA TRP A 84 -13.77 -2.69 23.34
C TRP A 84 -15.09 -2.92 24.06
N VAL A 85 -15.69 -1.84 24.59
CA VAL A 85 -17.01 -1.87 25.20
C VAL A 85 -18.00 -1.15 24.28
N ASN A 86 -18.71 -1.91 23.45
CA ASN A 86 -19.57 -1.36 22.40
C ASN A 86 -20.69 -0.44 22.92
N LYS A 87 -21.25 -0.71 24.10
CA LYS A 87 -22.32 0.10 24.70
C LYS A 87 -21.90 1.55 24.96
N VAL A 88 -20.65 1.77 25.37
CA VAL A 88 -20.11 3.10 25.66
C VAL A 88 -19.16 3.62 24.58
N LYS A 89 -18.89 2.80 23.55
CA LYS A 89 -17.94 3.08 22.46
C LYS A 89 -16.54 3.47 22.98
N LYS A 90 -16.03 2.73 23.96
CA LYS A 90 -14.71 3.00 24.57
C LYS A 90 -13.82 1.77 24.65
N TRP A 91 -12.52 2.00 24.57
CA TRP A 91 -11.51 1.04 24.98
C TRP A 91 -11.28 1.14 26.49
N VAL A 92 -11.34 0.00 27.18
CA VAL A 92 -11.03 -0.10 28.60
C VAL A 92 -9.90 -1.09 28.83
N ARG A 93 -9.17 -0.92 29.94
CA ARG A 93 -8.12 -1.86 30.34
C ARG A 93 -8.65 -3.28 30.42
N ARG A 94 -7.97 -4.20 29.74
CA ARG A 94 -8.31 -5.62 29.79
C ARG A 94 -7.87 -6.20 31.13
N LYS A 95 -8.77 -6.97 31.76
CA LYS A 95 -8.53 -7.71 33.02
C LYS A 95 -8.47 -9.24 32.83
N GLY A 96 -8.55 -9.73 31.59
CA GLY A 96 -8.62 -11.17 31.25
C GLY A 96 -7.54 -11.62 30.26
N ARG A 97 -7.67 -12.85 29.73
CA ARG A 97 -6.74 -13.45 28.76
C ARG A 97 -6.56 -12.58 27.51
N LYS A 98 -5.36 -12.66 26.91
CA LYS A 98 -5.00 -11.93 25.70
C LYS A 98 -5.96 -12.27 24.55
N LYS A 99 -6.27 -11.28 23.70
CA LYS A 99 -6.98 -11.46 22.43
C LYS A 99 -6.07 -11.06 21.27
N ILE A 100 -6.21 -11.74 20.14
CA ILE A 100 -5.53 -11.37 18.90
C ILE A 100 -6.42 -10.38 18.15
N GLY A 101 -5.92 -9.19 17.85
CA GLY A 101 -6.58 -8.27 16.94
C GLY A 101 -6.29 -8.66 15.50
N ARG A 102 -7.32 -8.65 14.65
CA ARG A 102 -7.16 -8.88 13.21
C ARG A 102 -7.80 -7.75 12.44
N ILE A 103 -6.97 -6.93 11.82
CA ILE A 103 -7.41 -5.82 10.96
C ILE A 103 -8.15 -6.41 9.76
N TYR A 104 -9.28 -5.80 9.41
CA TYR A 104 -10.11 -6.23 8.29
C TYR A 104 -9.31 -6.22 6.97
N ASN A 105 -9.68 -7.07 6.02
CA ASN A 105 -8.96 -7.14 4.76
C ASN A 105 -9.24 -5.89 3.90
N ALA A 106 -8.21 -5.32 3.30
CA ALA A 106 -8.32 -4.39 2.17
C ALA A 106 -7.62 -5.01 0.96
N HIS A 107 -8.29 -5.01 -0.18
CA HIS A 107 -7.73 -5.51 -1.44
C HIS A 107 -6.70 -4.48 -1.97
N PRO A 108 -5.60 -4.90 -2.61
CA PRO A 108 -4.62 -3.96 -3.20
C PRO A 108 -5.24 -2.91 -4.12
N ALA A 109 -6.27 -3.28 -4.88
CA ALA A 109 -7.03 -2.36 -5.74
C ALA A 109 -7.85 -1.29 -4.97
N SER A 110 -7.95 -1.38 -3.64
CA SER A 110 -8.65 -0.39 -2.79
C SER A 110 -7.81 0.87 -2.50
N GLY A 111 -6.66 1.04 -3.16
CA GLY A 111 -5.87 2.27 -3.12
C GLY A 111 -5.42 2.67 -1.72
N GLU A 112 -5.70 3.91 -1.31
CA GLU A 112 -5.32 4.47 -0.01
C GLU A 112 -5.74 3.62 1.20
N ARG A 113 -6.90 2.96 1.11
CA ARG A 113 -7.36 2.04 2.16
C ARG A 113 -6.43 0.83 2.34
N TYR A 114 -5.84 0.33 1.26
CA TYR A 114 -4.87 -0.76 1.33
C TYR A 114 -3.59 -0.31 2.04
N TYR A 115 -3.02 0.85 1.66
CA TYR A 115 -1.80 1.36 2.26
C TYR A 115 -1.99 1.70 3.75
N LEU A 116 -3.13 2.31 4.12
CA LEU A 116 -3.50 2.51 5.52
C LEU A 116 -3.48 1.18 6.29
N ARG A 117 -4.10 0.13 5.75
CA ARG A 117 -4.14 -1.20 6.38
C ARG A 117 -2.74 -1.78 6.60
N VAL A 118 -1.79 -1.53 5.69
CA VAL A 118 -0.40 -1.95 5.84
C VAL A 118 0.26 -1.22 7.01
N ILE A 119 0.18 0.11 7.03
CA ILE A 119 0.77 0.97 8.08
C ILE A 119 0.26 0.59 9.47
N LEU A 120 -1.02 0.28 9.62
CA LEU A 120 -1.62 -0.05 10.92
C LEU A 120 -1.04 -1.31 11.61
N ASN A 121 -0.26 -2.14 10.89
CA ASN A 121 0.44 -3.27 11.50
C ASN A 121 1.75 -2.88 12.18
N THR A 122 2.30 -1.69 11.91
CA THR A 122 3.58 -1.22 12.45
C THR A 122 3.46 0.09 13.20
N ALA A 123 2.49 0.93 12.82
CA ALA A 123 2.25 2.23 13.44
C ALA A 123 1.77 2.08 14.89
N LYS A 124 2.44 2.80 15.80
CA LYS A 124 2.21 2.79 17.23
C LYS A 124 1.94 4.20 17.72
N GLY A 125 1.04 4.34 18.69
CA GLY A 125 0.82 5.62 19.37
C GLY A 125 0.21 6.74 18.54
N CYS A 126 -0.28 6.49 17.33
CA CYS A 126 -0.96 7.49 16.53
C CYS A 126 -2.17 8.07 17.28
N THR A 127 -2.25 9.40 17.35
CA THR A 127 -3.33 10.15 18.01
C THR A 127 -4.25 10.85 17.01
N THR A 128 -3.83 10.93 15.74
CA THR A 128 -4.59 11.51 14.64
C THR A 128 -4.41 10.67 13.36
N PHE A 129 -5.24 10.92 12.34
CA PHE A 129 -5.03 10.35 11.01
C PHE A 129 -3.72 10.83 10.40
N GLU A 130 -3.32 12.07 10.68
CA GLU A 130 -2.05 12.64 10.23
C GLU A 130 -0.85 11.88 10.79
N ASP A 131 -0.87 11.55 12.08
CA ASP A 131 0.20 10.79 12.75
C ASP A 131 0.44 9.43 12.08
N ILE A 132 -0.60 8.83 11.49
CA ILE A 132 -0.47 7.56 10.76
C ILE A 132 0.36 7.73 9.48
N ARG A 133 0.32 8.93 8.87
CA ARG A 133 1.09 9.29 7.67
C ARG A 133 2.46 9.85 8.01
N THR A 134 2.77 10.06 9.28
CA THR A 134 4.00 10.70 9.72
C THR A 134 5.11 9.66 9.83
N VAL A 135 6.16 9.83 9.02
CA VAL A 135 7.33 8.94 9.00
C VAL A 135 8.57 9.80 9.26
N ASN A 136 9.38 9.41 10.24
CA ASN A 136 10.60 10.14 10.64
C ASN A 136 10.36 11.65 10.91
N GLY A 137 9.19 12.01 11.43
CA GLY A 137 8.82 13.40 11.74
C GLY A 137 8.26 14.21 10.56
N PHE A 138 8.18 13.63 9.36
CA PHE A 138 7.60 14.29 8.19
C PHE A 138 6.22 13.74 7.88
N VAL A 139 5.27 14.65 7.67
CA VAL A 139 3.89 14.31 7.28
C VAL A 139 3.84 14.06 5.78
N HIS A 140 3.47 12.85 5.37
CA HIS A 140 3.32 12.50 3.96
C HIS A 140 1.92 12.84 3.42
N SER A 141 1.82 13.17 2.14
CA SER A 141 0.57 13.59 1.50
C SER A 141 -0.48 12.47 1.39
N SER A 142 -0.04 11.21 1.35
CA SER A 142 -0.89 10.02 1.21
C SER A 142 -0.37 8.85 2.05
N TYR A 143 -1.21 7.85 2.30
CA TYR A 143 -0.76 6.60 2.92
C TYR A 143 0.19 5.83 2.00
N LYS A 144 0.00 5.90 0.67
CA LYS A 144 0.95 5.30 -0.28
C LYS A 144 2.36 5.87 -0.13
N SER A 145 2.49 7.20 -0.05
CA SER A 145 3.79 7.86 0.11
C SER A 145 4.41 7.59 1.47
N ALA A 146 3.61 7.49 2.54
CA ALA A 146 4.10 7.03 3.85
C ALA A 146 4.61 5.58 3.80
N CYS A 147 3.90 4.66 3.14
CA CYS A 147 4.38 3.29 2.92
C CYS A 147 5.70 3.24 2.15
N HIS A 148 5.85 4.09 1.13
CA HIS A 148 7.11 4.21 0.39
C HIS A 148 8.26 4.67 1.31
N ALA A 149 8.03 5.70 2.12
CA ALA A 149 9.04 6.20 3.07
C ALA A 149 9.38 5.18 4.17
N LEU A 150 8.44 4.31 4.54
CA LEU A 150 8.66 3.18 5.45
C LEU A 150 9.38 1.98 4.80
N GLY A 151 9.61 2.02 3.48
CA GLY A 151 10.21 0.90 2.72
C GLY A 151 9.28 -0.29 2.55
N PHE A 152 7.96 -0.10 2.66
CA PHE A 152 6.97 -1.18 2.45
C PHE A 152 6.63 -1.39 0.98
N LEU A 153 6.99 -0.44 0.12
CA LEU A 153 6.83 -0.54 -1.32
C LEU A 153 8.22 -0.72 -1.92
N ASN A 154 8.37 -1.68 -2.83
CA ASN A 154 9.55 -1.73 -3.67
C ASN A 154 9.59 -0.45 -4.51
N ASP A 155 10.77 0.14 -4.63
CA ASP A 155 11.04 1.17 -5.61
C ASP A 155 11.69 0.54 -6.85
N ASP A 156 11.78 1.33 -7.92
CA ASP A 156 12.43 0.89 -9.15
C ASP A 156 13.94 1.22 -9.15
N ASN A 157 14.53 1.55 -7.99
CA ASN A 157 15.94 1.96 -7.91
C ASN A 157 16.89 0.81 -8.26
N GLU A 158 16.53 -0.42 -7.91
CA GLU A 158 17.31 -1.61 -8.30
C GLU A 158 17.47 -1.70 -9.83
N TRP A 159 16.45 -1.33 -10.60
CA TRP A 159 16.48 -1.33 -12.06
C TRP A 159 17.31 -0.14 -12.60
N ILE A 160 17.23 1.01 -11.95
CA ILE A 160 18.04 2.19 -12.28
C ILE A 160 19.53 1.86 -12.12
N GLU A 161 19.91 1.34 -10.95
CA GLU A 161 21.31 1.02 -10.66
C GLU A 161 21.82 -0.13 -11.53
N CYS A 162 21.00 -1.16 -11.78
CA CYS A 162 21.33 -2.24 -12.71
C CYS A 162 21.65 -1.72 -14.12
N ILE A 163 20.85 -0.79 -14.66
CA ILE A 163 21.07 -0.24 -16.01
C ILE A 163 22.28 0.70 -16.04
N LYS A 164 22.51 1.49 -15.00
CA LYS A 164 23.71 2.34 -14.90
C LYS A 164 24.99 1.51 -14.80
N GLU A 165 24.96 0.42 -14.06
CA GLU A 165 26.10 -0.49 -13.97
C GLU A 165 26.37 -1.17 -15.32
N ALA A 166 25.30 -1.66 -15.98
CA ALA A 166 25.41 -2.23 -17.31
C ALA A 166 25.93 -1.23 -18.35
N SER A 167 25.57 0.06 -18.24
CA SER A 167 25.96 1.07 -19.24
C SER A 167 27.46 1.38 -19.27
N CYS A 168 28.21 0.91 -18.27
CA CYS A 168 29.66 1.02 -18.23
C CYS A 168 30.36 0.06 -19.22
N TRP A 169 29.69 -1.02 -19.66
CA TRP A 169 30.29 -2.05 -20.51
C TRP A 169 29.39 -2.55 -21.65
N ALA A 170 28.07 -2.35 -21.58
CA ALA A 170 27.12 -2.79 -22.60
C ALA A 170 26.89 -1.73 -23.69
N SER A 171 26.53 -2.19 -24.90
CA SER A 171 26.11 -1.33 -26.01
C SER A 171 24.69 -0.78 -25.80
N GLY A 172 24.36 0.32 -26.47
CA GLY A 172 23.00 0.89 -26.40
C GLY A 172 21.90 -0.08 -26.82
N ILE A 173 22.18 -0.96 -27.78
CA ILE A 173 21.24 -2.02 -28.21
C ILE A 173 20.98 -3.00 -27.06
N GLU A 174 22.05 -3.49 -26.41
CA GLU A 174 21.95 -4.41 -25.26
C GLU A 174 21.24 -3.75 -24.07
N LEU A 175 21.53 -2.47 -23.80
CA LEU A 175 20.83 -1.71 -22.75
C LEU A 175 19.33 -1.59 -23.03
N ARG A 176 18.92 -1.34 -24.28
CA ARG A 176 17.51 -1.31 -24.67
C ARG A 176 16.84 -2.69 -24.61
N GLN A 177 17.59 -3.77 -24.84
CA GLN A 177 17.11 -5.13 -24.64
C GLN A 177 16.93 -5.47 -23.15
N LEU A 178 17.90 -5.09 -22.32
CA LEU A 178 17.83 -5.24 -20.86
C LEU A 178 16.63 -4.47 -20.29
N PHE A 179 16.45 -3.22 -20.70
CA PHE A 179 15.30 -2.42 -20.29
C PHE A 179 13.96 -3.02 -20.72
N ALA A 180 13.86 -3.51 -21.97
CA ALA A 180 12.66 -4.22 -22.43
C ALA A 180 12.42 -5.50 -21.62
N THR A 181 13.47 -6.23 -21.26
CA THR A 181 13.40 -7.43 -20.41
C THR A 181 12.87 -7.09 -19.02
N ILE A 182 13.38 -6.02 -18.40
CA ILE A 182 12.90 -5.52 -17.10
C ILE A 182 11.40 -5.18 -17.19
N LEU A 183 10.98 -4.41 -18.20
CA LEU A 183 9.56 -4.07 -18.38
C LEU A 183 8.68 -5.30 -18.64
N CYS A 184 9.21 -6.32 -19.30
CA CYS A 184 8.45 -7.51 -19.66
C CYS A 184 8.38 -8.55 -18.54
N HIS A 185 9.39 -8.65 -17.69
CA HIS A 185 9.55 -9.79 -16.79
C HIS A 185 9.72 -9.43 -15.32
N CYS A 186 9.95 -8.16 -14.99
CA CYS A 186 10.06 -7.68 -13.61
C CYS A 186 8.80 -6.93 -13.14
N GLU A 187 8.65 -6.75 -11.83
CA GLU A 187 7.61 -5.93 -11.21
C GLU A 187 8.08 -4.46 -11.14
N VAL A 188 7.92 -3.74 -12.24
CA VAL A 188 8.23 -2.29 -12.30
C VAL A 188 7.04 -1.49 -11.78
N THR A 189 7.26 -0.67 -10.76
CA THR A 189 6.21 0.08 -10.05
C THR A 189 5.73 1.30 -10.84
N ASP A 190 6.63 2.05 -11.45
CA ASP A 190 6.34 3.19 -12.31
C ASP A 190 7.28 3.19 -13.55
N PRO A 191 6.87 2.50 -14.64
CA PRO A 191 7.66 2.44 -15.86
C PRO A 191 8.00 3.80 -16.46
N LYS A 192 7.15 4.82 -16.24
CA LYS A 192 7.39 6.17 -16.74
C LYS A 192 8.48 6.86 -15.93
N SER A 193 8.38 6.81 -14.60
CA SER A 193 9.42 7.36 -13.72
C SER A 193 10.77 6.67 -13.93
N LEU A 194 10.76 5.34 -14.11
CA LEU A 194 11.94 4.58 -14.46
C LEU A 194 12.54 5.11 -15.77
N TRP A 195 11.76 5.17 -16.86
CA TRP A 195 12.21 5.71 -18.15
C TRP A 195 12.81 7.12 -18.05
N GLU A 196 12.15 8.05 -17.36
CA GLU A 196 12.65 9.42 -17.18
C GLU A 196 14.04 9.45 -16.52
N SER A 197 14.36 8.46 -15.67
CA SER A 197 15.61 8.40 -14.91
C SER A 197 16.80 7.84 -15.71
N ILE A 198 16.56 7.08 -16.79
CA ILE A 198 17.62 6.33 -17.50
C ILE A 198 17.63 6.50 -19.02
N TRP A 199 16.68 7.24 -19.61
CA TRP A 199 16.58 7.34 -21.08
C TRP A 199 17.86 7.85 -21.75
N GLU A 200 18.65 8.67 -21.04
CA GLU A 200 19.93 9.18 -21.54
C GLU A 200 20.91 8.04 -21.79
N GLU A 201 21.09 7.14 -20.82
CA GLU A 201 21.90 5.92 -20.94
C GLU A 201 21.45 5.05 -22.12
N LEU A 202 20.13 4.86 -22.24
CA LEU A 202 19.51 4.04 -23.29
C LEU A 202 19.59 4.64 -24.70
N SER A 203 19.98 5.91 -24.84
CA SER A 203 19.96 6.64 -26.12
C SER A 203 21.30 7.23 -26.55
N LYS A 204 22.39 6.93 -25.82
CA LYS A 204 23.75 7.45 -26.10
C LYS A 204 24.21 7.18 -27.53
N ASP A 205 23.96 5.98 -28.04
CA ASP A 205 24.38 5.49 -29.37
C ASP A 205 23.49 5.99 -30.51
N ILE A 206 22.26 6.45 -30.23
CA ILE A 206 21.25 6.72 -31.26
C ILE A 206 21.71 7.75 -32.29
N GLN A 207 22.41 8.80 -31.86
CA GLN A 207 22.90 9.81 -32.79
C GLN A 207 23.89 9.23 -33.80
N HIS A 208 24.80 8.38 -33.32
CA HIS A 208 25.77 7.70 -34.17
C HIS A 208 25.07 6.72 -35.12
N THR A 209 24.18 5.87 -34.58
CA THR A 209 23.43 4.87 -35.35
C THR A 209 22.57 5.51 -36.45
N GLN A 210 21.85 6.59 -36.15
CA GLN A 210 21.01 7.29 -37.12
C GLN A 210 21.82 7.99 -38.21
N SER A 211 22.95 8.62 -37.85
CA SER A 211 23.83 9.26 -38.84
C SER A 211 24.41 8.24 -39.82
N TRP A 212 24.80 7.06 -39.34
CA TRP A 212 25.28 5.96 -40.17
C TRP A 212 24.18 5.39 -41.09
N LEU A 213 22.96 5.20 -40.59
CA LEU A 213 21.85 4.64 -41.37
C LEU A 213 21.32 5.57 -42.46
N LEU A 214 21.31 6.88 -42.22
CA LEU A 214 20.67 7.85 -43.11
C LEU A 214 21.66 8.58 -44.04
N ASN A 215 22.97 8.30 -43.96
CA ASN A 215 24.04 9.03 -44.66
C ASN A 215 23.90 10.56 -44.52
N PHE A 216 23.35 11.02 -43.40
CA PHE A 216 23.09 12.43 -43.12
C PHE A 216 24.26 13.00 -42.30
N PRO A 217 24.92 14.07 -42.75
CA PRO A 217 26.01 14.68 -42.00
C PRO A 217 25.48 15.33 -40.72
N ALA A 218 25.90 14.79 -39.58
CA ALA A 218 25.97 15.37 -38.22
C ALA A 218 25.04 16.56 -37.86
N SER A 219 23.75 16.50 -38.16
CA SER A 219 22.80 17.32 -37.43
C SER A 219 22.55 16.67 -36.06
N CYS A 220 22.88 17.38 -34.98
CA CYS A 220 22.64 16.88 -33.64
C CYS A 220 21.14 16.63 -33.45
N LEU A 221 20.76 15.35 -33.31
CA LEU A 221 19.39 14.99 -32.97
C LEU A 221 19.01 15.68 -31.66
N THR A 222 17.85 16.34 -31.66
CA THR A 222 17.31 16.91 -30.42
C THR A 222 17.05 15.78 -29.41
N PRO A 223 17.10 16.07 -28.10
CA PRO A 223 16.77 15.09 -27.06
C PRO A 223 15.42 14.40 -27.31
N SER A 224 14.41 15.17 -27.75
CA SER A 224 13.09 14.64 -28.09
C SER A 224 13.12 13.60 -29.23
N HIS A 225 13.97 13.78 -30.24
CA HIS A 225 14.14 12.80 -31.31
C HIS A 225 14.87 11.55 -30.81
N LYS A 226 15.93 11.70 -30.01
CA LYS A 226 16.65 10.56 -29.41
C LYS A 226 15.71 9.69 -28.57
N ARG A 227 14.88 10.31 -27.73
CA ARG A 227 13.87 9.64 -26.91
C ARG A 227 12.88 8.84 -27.75
N LYS A 228 12.36 9.43 -28.84
CA LYS A 228 11.44 8.73 -29.76
C LYS A 228 12.11 7.53 -30.43
N CYS A 229 13.33 7.68 -30.95
CA CYS A 229 14.07 6.59 -31.57
C CYS A 229 14.32 5.44 -30.59
N ALA A 230 14.74 5.75 -29.35
CA ALA A 230 14.95 4.75 -28.30
C ALA A 230 13.66 3.98 -28.00
N LEU A 231 12.54 4.69 -27.82
CA LEU A 231 11.24 4.07 -27.56
C LEU A 231 10.76 3.18 -28.70
N ILE A 232 11.03 3.54 -29.96
CA ILE A 232 10.72 2.69 -31.13
C ILE A 232 11.49 1.38 -31.08
N GLU A 233 12.77 1.41 -30.70
CA GLU A 233 13.58 0.19 -30.57
C GLU A 233 13.14 -0.66 -29.37
N ILE A 234 12.81 -0.03 -28.24
CA ILE A 234 12.27 -0.72 -27.06
C ILE A 234 10.93 -1.39 -27.40
N GLU A 235 10.02 -0.70 -28.10
CA GLU A 235 8.75 -1.26 -28.57
C GLU A 235 8.98 -2.49 -29.47
N LYS A 236 9.99 -2.46 -30.35
CA LYS A 236 10.34 -3.63 -31.17
C LYS A 236 10.80 -4.81 -30.30
N ASN A 237 11.62 -4.56 -29.29
CA ASN A 237 12.08 -5.60 -28.35
C ASN A 237 10.91 -6.17 -27.54
N MET A 238 10.02 -5.31 -27.01
CA MET A 238 8.85 -5.76 -26.22
C MET A 238 7.86 -6.57 -27.06
N ARG A 239 7.68 -6.22 -28.33
CA ARG A 239 6.82 -7.00 -29.26
C ARG A 239 7.32 -8.42 -29.47
N GLN A 240 8.63 -8.65 -29.44
CA GLN A 240 9.19 -10.01 -29.52
C GLN A 240 8.78 -10.85 -28.30
N ALA A 241 8.57 -10.22 -27.14
CA ALA A 241 8.05 -10.84 -25.92
C ALA A 241 6.50 -10.85 -25.84
N GLY A 242 5.80 -10.46 -26.91
CA GLY A 242 4.32 -10.41 -26.94
C GLY A 242 3.71 -9.27 -26.13
N LYS A 243 4.50 -8.25 -25.76
CA LYS A 243 4.07 -7.06 -25.00
C LYS A 243 4.19 -5.77 -25.82
N SER A 244 3.62 -4.68 -25.34
CA SER A 244 3.70 -3.34 -25.98
C SER A 244 3.76 -2.24 -24.91
N LEU A 245 4.30 -1.08 -25.29
CA LEU A 245 4.31 0.14 -24.47
C LEU A 245 2.95 0.88 -24.46
N LYS A 246 1.97 0.43 -25.27
CA LYS A 246 0.62 1.00 -25.35
C LYS A 246 -0.35 0.46 -24.30
#